data_AF-A0A6A6NLD9-F1
#
_entry.id   AF-A0A6A6NLD9-F1
#
_cell.length_a   1.000
_cell.length_b   1.000
_cell.length_c   1.000
_cell.angle_alpha   90.00
_cell.angle_beta   90.00
_cell.angle_gamma   90.00
#
_symmetry.space_group_name_H-M   'P 1'
#
loop_
_entity.id
_entity.type
_entity.pdbx_description
1 polymer ?
#
loop_
_entity_poly.entity_id
_entity_poly.type
_entity_poly.pdbx_seq_one_letter_code
_entity_poly.pdbx_strand_id
1 'polypeptide(L)'
;MSLQNLEEVVERKRAGLDPDKEEYLKLNPLGYVSVLVVGETVVFDSFAILMNFVEDKVGPDEKLAWAQYYIGKGFAEFLLPRLFVQTQFPLLLRLYAAYNEIPSFHNAMPEKQPDTPPSSNK
;
A
#
# COMPACT_ATOMS: atom_id res chain seq x y z
N MET A 1 -24.39 -13.52 11.98
CA MET A 1 -24.65 -12.42 11.02
C MET A 1 -24.86 -13.08 9.67
N SER A 2 -25.94 -12.76 8.94
CA SER A 2 -26.19 -13.37 7.62
C SER A 2 -25.25 -12.78 6.56
N LEU A 3 -25.00 -13.52 5.48
CA LEU A 3 -24.18 -13.06 4.34
C LEU A 3 -24.69 -11.72 3.76
N GLN A 4 -26.01 -11.59 3.65
CA GLN A 4 -26.66 -10.37 3.17
C GLN A 4 -26.32 -9.15 4.06
N ASN A 5 -26.16 -9.35 5.37
CA ASN A 5 -25.80 -8.27 6.30
C ASN A 5 -24.33 -7.84 6.16
N LEU A 6 -23.44 -8.77 5.78
CA LEU A 6 -22.01 -8.47 5.60
C LEU A 6 -21.75 -7.64 4.34
N GLU A 7 -22.36 -8.04 3.22
CA GLU A 7 -22.24 -7.31 1.96
C GLU A 7 -22.81 -5.89 2.09
N GLU A 8 -23.94 -5.73 2.78
CA GLU A 8 -24.53 -4.42 3.02
C GLU A 8 -23.59 -3.48 3.79
N VAL A 9 -22.92 -3.97 4.85
CA VAL A 9 -21.96 -3.18 5.63
C VAL A 9 -20.77 -2.72 4.78
N VAL A 10 -20.27 -3.59 3.90
CA VAL A 10 -19.17 -3.27 2.97
C VAL A 10 -19.61 -2.23 1.93
N GLU A 11 -20.80 -2.40 1.33
CA GLU A 11 -21.33 -1.48 0.33
C GLU A 11 -21.62 -0.08 0.89
N ARG A 12 -22.10 0.02 2.13
CA ARG A 12 -22.25 1.31 2.81
C ARG A 12 -20.91 2.04 2.94
N LYS A 13 -19.85 1.34 3.37
CA LYS A 13 -18.50 1.94 3.44
C LYS A 13 -17.98 2.36 2.07
N ARG A 14 -18.20 1.56 1.03
CA ARG A 14 -17.81 1.89 -0.36
C ARG A 14 -18.56 3.10 -0.91
N ALA A 15 -19.83 3.27 -0.55
CA ALA A 15 -20.63 4.43 -0.90
C ALA A 15 -20.24 5.72 -0.13
N GLY A 16 -19.23 5.67 0.73
CA GLY A 16 -18.83 6.79 1.59
C GLY A 16 -19.81 7.06 2.73
N LEU A 17 -20.78 6.17 2.95
CA LEU A 17 -21.61 6.18 4.14
C LEU A 17 -20.79 5.56 5.27
N ASP A 18 -20.93 6.07 6.49
CA ASP A 18 -20.29 5.44 7.64
C ASP A 18 -21.19 4.30 8.11
N PRO A 19 -20.85 3.02 7.86
CA PRO A 19 -21.53 1.92 8.53
C PRO A 19 -21.26 1.99 10.02
N ASP A 20 -21.97 1.18 10.81
CA ASP A 20 -21.61 1.02 12.21
C ASP A 20 -20.12 0.66 12.34
N LYS A 21 -19.38 1.50 13.07
CA LYS A 21 -17.91 1.42 13.12
C LYS A 21 -17.46 0.12 13.77
N GLU A 22 -18.16 -0.33 14.81
CA GLU A 22 -17.85 -1.58 15.50
C GLU A 22 -18.14 -2.80 14.62
N GLU A 23 -19.21 -2.75 13.84
CA GLU A 23 -19.55 -3.77 12.87
C GLU A 23 -18.52 -3.87 11.74
N TYR A 24 -18.09 -2.73 11.20
CA TYR A 24 -17.07 -2.70 10.13
C TYR A 24 -15.70 -3.17 10.63
N LEU A 25 -15.31 -2.80 11.85
CA LEU A 25 -14.03 -3.23 12.43
C LEU A 25 -13.96 -4.75 12.67
N LYS A 26 -15.11 -5.43 12.82
CA LYS A 26 -15.14 -6.91 12.84
C LYS A 26 -14.74 -7.52 11.50
N LEU A 27 -14.91 -6.80 10.39
CA LEU A 27 -14.55 -7.22 9.04
C LEU A 27 -13.12 -6.82 8.68
N ASN A 28 -12.74 -5.60 9.05
CA ASN A 28 -11.40 -5.09 8.87
C ASN A 28 -10.93 -4.35 10.13
N PRO A 29 -10.12 -5.00 10.99
CA PRO A 29 -9.58 -4.37 12.20
C PRO A 29 -8.74 -3.12 11.94
N LEU A 30 -8.23 -2.94 10.71
CA LEU A 30 -7.48 -1.77 10.29
C LEU A 30 -8.38 -0.59 9.88
N GLY A 31 -9.68 -0.84 9.67
CA GLY A 31 -10.65 0.18 9.29
C GLY A 31 -10.51 0.72 7.86
N TYR A 32 -9.68 0.10 7.01
CA TYR A 32 -9.53 0.46 5.60
C TYR A 32 -10.69 -0.07 4.76
N VAL A 33 -10.97 0.60 3.62
CA VAL A 33 -12.12 0.33 2.74
C VAL A 33 -12.04 -1.03 2.03
N SER A 34 -10.84 -1.58 1.85
CA SER A 34 -10.60 -2.82 1.12
C SER A 34 -11.10 -4.04 1.89
N VAL A 35 -12.34 -4.46 1.61
CA VAL A 35 -12.92 -5.72 2.11
C VAL A 35 -13.58 -6.44 0.94
N LEU A 36 -13.35 -7.75 0.86
CA LEU A 36 -14.00 -8.69 -0.04
C LEU A 36 -14.68 -9.77 0.80
N VAL A 37 -15.96 -10.02 0.50
CA VAL A 37 -16.74 -11.12 1.08
C VAL A 37 -16.96 -12.13 -0.04
N VAL A 38 -16.53 -13.38 0.15
CA VAL A 38 -16.74 -14.49 -0.80
C VAL A 38 -17.37 -15.65 -0.04
N GLY A 39 -18.69 -15.79 -0.18
CA GLY A 39 -19.45 -16.69 0.70
C GLY A 39 -19.17 -16.34 2.16
N GLU A 40 -18.85 -17.33 2.98
CA GLU A 40 -18.54 -17.13 4.41
C GLU A 40 -17.14 -16.55 4.69
N THR A 41 -16.30 -16.40 3.67
CA THR A 41 -14.92 -15.89 3.84
C THR A 41 -14.89 -14.38 3.72
N VAL A 42 -14.25 -13.71 4.68
CA VAL A 42 -13.97 -12.26 4.64
C VAL A 42 -12.45 -12.06 4.51
N VAL A 43 -12.05 -11.31 3.48
CA VAL A 43 -10.65 -10.91 3.25
C VAL A 43 -10.59 -9.40 3.25
N PHE A 44 -9.67 -8.82 4.02
CA PHE A 44 -9.50 -7.35 4.11
C PHE A 44 -8.11 -6.86 3.67
N ASP A 45 -7.19 -7.78 3.36
CA ASP A 45 -5.89 -7.44 2.80
C ASP A 45 -6.05 -7.18 1.30
N SER A 46 -5.88 -5.92 0.89
CA SER A 46 -5.99 -5.50 -0.51
C SER A 46 -5.06 -6.26 -1.44
N PHE A 47 -3.88 -6.67 -0.96
CA PHE A 47 -2.94 -7.44 -1.77
C PHE A 47 -3.42 -8.88 -1.93
N ALA A 48 -3.91 -9.51 -0.87
CA ALA A 48 -4.50 -10.85 -0.95
C ALA A 48 -5.74 -10.88 -1.86
N ILE A 49 -6.62 -9.88 -1.75
CA ILE A 49 -7.80 -9.69 -2.61
C ILE A 49 -7.39 -9.59 -4.08
N LEU A 50 -6.40 -8.76 -4.38
CA LEU A 50 -5.90 -8.57 -5.74
C LEU A 50 -5.29 -9.88 -6.28
N MET A 51 -4.44 -10.55 -5.50
CA MET A 51 -3.78 -11.78 -5.91
C MET A 51 -4.79 -12.89 -6.21
N ASN A 52 -5.89 -12.99 -5.44
CA ASN A 52 -6.96 -13.96 -5.72
C ASN A 52 -7.69 -13.65 -7.04
N PHE A 53 -8.05 -12.38 -7.27
CA PHE A 53 -8.69 -11.98 -8.54
C PHE A 53 -7.79 -12.21 -9.75
N VAL A 54 -6.49 -11.91 -9.62
CA VAL A 54 -5.52 -12.10 -10.69
C VAL A 54 -5.31 -13.59 -10.98
N GLU A 55 -5.23 -14.43 -9.94
CA GLU A 55 -5.14 -15.89 -10.09
C GLU A 55 -6.29 -16.46 -10.92
N ASP A 56 -7.54 -16.01 -10.69
CA ASP A 56 -8.70 -16.42 -11.49
C ASP A 56 -8.58 -16.03 -12.98
N LYS A 57 -7.79 -15.00 -13.30
CA LYS A 57 -7.64 -14.47 -14.66
C LYS A 57 -6.46 -15.05 -15.42
N VAL A 58 -5.33 -15.28 -14.74
CA VAL A 58 -4.06 -15.66 -15.39
C VAL A 58 -3.46 -16.95 -14.85
N GLY A 59 -4.08 -17.58 -13.85
CA GLY A 59 -3.59 -18.80 -13.22
C GLY A 59 -2.54 -18.55 -12.13
N PRO A 60 -2.26 -19.57 -11.28
CA PRO A 60 -1.42 -19.43 -10.10
C PRO A 60 0.06 -19.16 -10.40
N ASP A 61 0.56 -19.63 -11.53
CA ASP A 61 1.97 -19.51 -11.92
C ASP A 61 2.30 -18.10 -12.46
N GLU A 62 1.32 -17.45 -13.10
CA GLU A 62 1.51 -16.14 -13.73
C GLU A 62 1.01 -14.97 -12.85
N LYS A 63 0.24 -15.23 -11.79
CA LYS A 63 -0.41 -14.19 -10.97
C LYS A 63 0.55 -13.16 -10.40
N LEU A 64 1.72 -13.60 -9.93
CA LEU A 64 2.70 -12.72 -9.30
C LEU A 64 3.37 -11.82 -10.35
N ALA A 65 3.79 -12.42 -11.47
CA ALA A 65 4.42 -11.68 -12.56
C ALA A 65 3.45 -10.67 -13.17
N TRP A 66 2.19 -11.05 -13.35
CA TRP A 66 1.12 -10.16 -13.82
C TRP A 66 0.89 -9.01 -12.85
N ALA A 67 0.70 -9.30 -11.56
CA ALA A 67 0.45 -8.27 -10.55
C ALA A 67 1.63 -7.29 -10.47
N GLN A 68 2.87 -7.80 -10.44
CA GLN A 68 4.07 -6.96 -10.44
C GLN A 68 4.17 -6.09 -11.69
N TYR A 69 3.87 -6.64 -12.87
CA TYR A 69 3.91 -5.89 -14.12
C TYR A 69 2.86 -4.77 -14.14
N TYR A 70 1.60 -5.06 -13.81
CA TYR A 70 0.52 -4.06 -13.90
C TYR A 70 0.52 -3.07 -12.75
N ILE A 71 0.93 -3.48 -11.54
CA ILE A 71 1.22 -2.54 -10.44
C ILE A 71 2.38 -1.65 -10.87
N GLY A 72 3.50 -2.23 -11.30
CA GLY A 72 4.67 -1.48 -11.75
C GLY A 72 4.35 -0.52 -12.89
N LYS A 73 3.56 -0.96 -13.87
CA LYS A 73 3.09 -0.16 -15.00
C LYS A 73 2.13 0.93 -14.56
N GLY A 74 1.15 0.66 -13.69
CA GLY A 74 0.22 1.67 -13.18
C GLY A 74 0.93 2.71 -12.32
N PHE A 75 1.86 2.29 -11.46
CA PHE A 75 2.74 3.19 -10.73
C PHE A 75 3.64 3.97 -11.69
N ALA A 76 4.19 3.35 -12.73
CA ALA A 76 4.99 4.04 -13.73
C ALA A 76 4.13 5.00 -14.57
N GLU A 77 2.92 4.68 -14.97
CA GLU A 77 2.05 5.60 -15.72
C GLU A 77 1.47 6.71 -14.85
N PHE A 78 1.30 6.48 -13.55
CA PHE A 78 0.91 7.50 -12.57
C PHE A 78 2.09 8.38 -12.15
N LEU A 79 3.26 7.78 -11.95
CA LEU A 79 4.46 8.44 -11.45
C LEU A 79 5.40 8.91 -12.53
N LEU A 80 5.45 8.37 -13.75
CA LEU A 80 6.38 8.82 -14.82
C LEU A 80 5.97 10.16 -15.43
N PRO A 81 4.68 10.45 -15.72
CA PRO A 81 4.27 11.81 -16.07
C PRO A 81 4.55 12.77 -14.91
N ARG A 82 4.43 12.28 -13.66
CA ARG A 82 4.77 13.05 -12.46
C ARG A 82 6.27 13.26 -12.33
N LEU A 83 7.11 12.24 -12.53
CA LEU A 83 8.58 12.23 -12.45
C LEU A 83 9.18 13.10 -13.55
N PHE A 84 8.60 13.10 -14.75
CA PHE A 84 9.05 13.94 -15.86
C PHE A 84 8.67 15.42 -15.65
N VAL A 85 7.61 15.70 -14.88
CA VAL A 85 7.30 17.05 -14.37
C VAL A 85 8.11 17.37 -13.08
N GLN A 86 8.75 16.37 -12.46
CA GLN A 86 9.37 16.46 -11.13
C GLN A 86 10.86 16.81 -11.14
N THR A 87 11.20 17.96 -11.71
CA THR A 87 12.21 18.83 -11.10
C THR A 87 11.64 19.61 -9.89
N GLN A 88 10.41 19.30 -9.46
CA GLN A 88 9.58 20.17 -8.61
C GLN A 88 9.00 19.47 -7.37
N PHE A 89 9.82 18.95 -6.44
CA PHE A 89 9.38 18.78 -5.04
C PHE A 89 9.96 19.88 -4.16
N PRO A 90 9.55 21.16 -4.30
CA PRO A 90 10.20 22.29 -3.63
C PRO A 90 10.16 22.15 -2.10
N LEU A 91 9.11 21.54 -1.57
CA LEU A 91 9.02 21.23 -0.14
C LEU A 91 9.99 20.12 0.28
N LEU A 92 10.09 19.01 -0.46
CA LEU A 92 11.06 17.97 -0.13
C LEU A 92 12.50 18.44 -0.31
N LEU A 93 12.79 19.26 -1.33
CA LEU A 93 14.09 19.91 -1.51
C LEU A 93 14.42 20.84 -0.35
N ARG A 94 13.47 21.65 0.10
CA ARG A 94 13.65 22.55 1.25
C ARG A 94 13.84 21.77 2.56
N LEU A 95 13.04 20.72 2.77
CA LEU A 95 13.17 19.85 3.95
C LEU A 95 14.50 19.11 3.92
N TYR A 96 14.90 18.57 2.77
CA TYR A 96 16.18 17.92 2.58
C TYR A 96 17.35 18.87 2.84
N ALA A 97 17.31 20.09 2.31
CA ALA A 97 18.32 21.11 2.58
C ALA A 97 18.39 21.44 4.08
N ALA A 98 17.24 21.67 4.73
CA ALA A 98 17.18 21.95 6.16
C ALA A 98 17.67 20.77 7.01
N TYR A 99 17.33 19.53 6.65
CA TYR A 99 17.80 18.34 7.35
C TYR A 99 19.31 18.15 7.22
N ASN A 100 19.89 18.48 6.05
CA ASN A 100 21.34 18.45 5.86
C ASN A 100 22.11 19.50 6.67
N GLU A 101 21.46 20.48 7.28
CA GLU A 101 22.11 21.40 8.22
C GLU A 101 22.17 20.83 9.65
N ILE A 102 21.42 19.76 9.95
CA ILE A 102 21.30 19.20 11.30
C ILE A 102 22.26 18.00 11.47
N PRO A 103 23.19 18.04 12.45
CA PRO A 103 24.13 16.94 12.69
C PRO A 103 23.46 15.60 13.02
N SER A 104 22.32 15.62 13.73
CA SER A 104 21.59 14.40 14.07
C SER A 104 21.05 13.67 12.85
N PHE A 105 20.69 14.40 11.79
CA PHE A 105 20.26 13.79 10.52
C PHE A 105 21.42 13.05 9.84
N HIS A 106 22.61 13.64 9.84
CA HIS A 106 23.83 12.99 9.33
C HIS A 106 24.25 11.77 10.14
N ASN A 107 23.98 11.76 11.45
CA ASN A 107 24.30 10.63 12.33
C ASN A 107 23.27 9.50 12.23
N ALA A 108 22.06 9.83 11.79
CA ALA A 108 21.00 8.87 11.47
C ALA A 108 21.16 8.23 10.09
N MET A 109 22.18 8.62 9.30
CA MET A 109 22.49 7.97 8.03
C MET A 109 22.73 6.47 8.24
N PRO A 110 22.19 5.59 7.37
CA PRO A 110 22.30 4.14 7.52
C PRO A 110 23.73 3.63 7.67
N GLU A 111 24.71 4.33 7.12
CA GLU A 111 26.13 3.99 7.18
C GLU A 111 26.82 4.35 8.52
N LYS A 112 26.15 5.15 9.36
CA LYS A 112 26.66 5.60 10.65
C LYS A 112 25.88 5.01 11.83
N GLN A 113 24.95 4.10 11.54
CA GLN A 113 24.22 3.40 12.58
C GLN A 113 25.17 2.43 13.30
N PRO A 114 24.96 2.18 14.61
CA PRO A 114 25.86 1.34 15.40
C PRO A 114 25.90 -0.13 14.94
N ASP A 115 24.91 -0.55 14.17
CA ASP A 115 24.78 -1.88 13.57
C ASP A 115 25.23 -1.94 12.10
N THR A 116 25.71 -0.84 11.51
CA THR A 116 26.21 -0.84 10.14
C THR A 116 27.38 -1.83 10.00
N PRO A 117 27.29 -2.83 9.10
CA PRO A 117 28.41 -3.73 8.86
C PRO A 117 29.61 -2.96 8.31
N PRO A 118 30.86 -3.34 8.66
CA PRO A 118 32.05 -2.67 8.16
C PRO A 118 32.06 -2.70 6.63
N SER A 119 32.29 -1.55 6.01
CA SER A 119 32.36 -1.43 4.55
C SER A 119 33.40 -2.42 4.03
N SER A 120 32.97 -3.41 3.25
CA SER A 120 33.88 -4.34 2.61
C SER A 120 34.73 -3.57 1.60
N ASN A 121 35.97 -3.25 1.93
CA ASN A 121 36.93 -2.77 0.94
C ASN A 121 37.09 -3.87 -0.12
N LYS A 122 36.66 -3.58 -1.35
CA LYS A 122 36.92 -4.39 -2.53
C LYS A 122 38.01 -3.73 -3.35
#